data_AF-M7NFI4-F1
#
_entry.id   AF-M7NFI4-F1
#
_cell.length_a   1.000
_cell.length_b   1.000
_cell.length_c   1.000
_cell.angle_alpha   90.00
_cell.angle_beta   90.00
_cell.angle_gamma   90.00
#
_symmetry.space_group_name_H-M   'P 1'
#
loop_
_entity.id
_entity.type
_entity.pdbx_description
1 polymer ?
#
loop_
_entity_poly.entity_id
_entity_poly.type
_entity_poly.pdbx_seq_one_letter_code
_entity_poly.pdbx_strand_id
1 'polypeptide(L)'
;MELDKVKLKSFQVLGWFSVIAGIVALALLNIAMLSGYDLPITSQLSFWITVILISGLISLSNRQSRSLGFWGLGIAVYLAFFIAVIFILGWIIVPFP
;
A
#
# COMPACT_ATOMS: atom_id res chain seq x y z
N MET A 1 7.56 -32.51 2.14
CA MET A 1 8.63 -31.67 2.74
C MET A 1 9.06 -30.49 1.85
N GLU A 2 9.03 -30.58 0.52
CA GLU A 2 9.41 -29.46 -0.35
C GLU A 2 8.25 -28.47 -0.61
N LEU A 3 7.01 -28.97 -0.74
CA LEU A 3 5.84 -28.14 -1.02
C LEU A 3 5.56 -27.09 0.06
N ASP A 4 5.78 -27.42 1.35
CA ASP A 4 5.61 -26.47 2.45
C ASP A 4 6.68 -25.37 2.45
N LYS A 5 7.91 -25.68 2.04
CA LYS A 5 8.98 -24.68 1.90
C LYS A 5 8.68 -23.71 0.76
N VAL A 6 8.12 -24.20 -0.35
CA VAL A 6 7.72 -23.37 -1.49
C VAL A 6 6.58 -22.43 -1.08
N LYS A 7 5.51 -22.95 -0.44
CA LYS A 7 4.41 -22.14 0.07
C LYS A 7 4.91 -21.04 1.01
N LEU A 8 5.79 -21.38 1.95
CA LEU A 8 6.36 -20.44 2.90
C LEU A 8 7.13 -19.29 2.21
N LYS A 9 7.98 -19.62 1.23
CA LYS A 9 8.68 -18.61 0.43
C LYS A 9 7.72 -17.72 -0.35
N SER A 10 6.68 -18.29 -0.96
CA SER A 10 5.66 -17.50 -1.67
C SER A 10 4.96 -16.48 -0.76
N PHE A 11 4.57 -16.88 0.46
CA PHE A 11 3.96 -15.95 1.43
C PHE A 11 4.91 -14.83 1.89
N GLN A 12 6.20 -15.12 2.02
CA GLN A 12 7.21 -14.12 2.33
C GLN A 12 7.42 -13.13 1.17
N VAL A 13 7.47 -13.63 -0.07
CA VAL A 13 7.58 -12.78 -1.26
C VAL A 13 6.37 -11.86 -1.39
N LEU A 14 5.16 -12.38 -1.16
CA LEU A 14 3.94 -11.56 -1.16
C LEU A 14 3.93 -10.51 -0.03
N GLY A 15 4.46 -10.86 1.15
CA GLY A 15 4.61 -9.91 2.25
C GLY A 15 5.57 -8.77 1.91
N TRP A 16 6.75 -9.10 1.39
CA TRP A 16 7.72 -8.09 0.94
C TRP A 16 7.19 -7.26 -0.22
N PHE A 17 6.48 -7.88 -1.16
CA PHE A 17 5.83 -7.18 -2.26
C PHE A 17 4.82 -6.15 -1.74
N SER A 18 3.99 -6.52 -0.77
CA SER A 18 3.05 -5.60 -0.10
C SER A 18 3.76 -4.38 0.48
N VAL A 19 4.83 -4.62 1.26
CA VAL A 19 5.61 -3.55 1.91
C VAL A 19 6.27 -2.63 0.88
N ILE A 20 6.95 -3.21 -0.12
CA ILE A 20 7.65 -2.44 -1.16
C ILE A 20 6.65 -1.64 -1.99
N ALA A 21 5.55 -2.26 -2.43
CA ALA A 21 4.50 -1.58 -3.18
C ALA A 21 3.89 -0.41 -2.37
N GLY A 22 3.70 -0.60 -1.06
CA GLY A 22 3.23 0.47 -0.18
C GLY A 22 4.20 1.64 -0.07
N ILE A 23 5.50 1.37 0.11
CA ILE A 23 6.53 2.42 0.16
C ILE A 23 6.62 3.15 -1.18
N VAL A 24 6.58 2.43 -2.30
CA VAL A 24 6.60 3.01 -3.65
C VAL A 24 5.36 3.88 -3.88
N ALA A 25 4.17 3.40 -3.51
CA ALA A 25 2.94 4.17 -3.62
C ALA A 25 3.00 5.46 -2.80
N LEU A 26 3.53 5.41 -1.58
CA LEU A 26 3.77 6.60 -0.74
C LEU A 26 4.72 7.59 -1.41
N ALA A 27 5.86 7.11 -1.90
CA ALA A 27 6.85 7.96 -2.55
C ALA A 27 6.27 8.63 -3.81
N LEU A 28 5.61 7.86 -4.68
CA LEU A 28 4.99 8.37 -5.90
C LEU A 28 3.87 9.36 -5.61
N LEU A 29 3.02 9.10 -4.61
CA LEU A 29 1.97 10.03 -4.20
C LEU A 29 2.56 11.36 -3.70
N ASN A 30 3.61 11.30 -2.89
CA ASN A 30 4.30 12.51 -2.41
C ASN A 30 4.95 13.28 -3.56
N ILE A 31 5.59 12.57 -4.50
CA ILE A 31 6.17 13.20 -5.71
C ILE A 31 5.08 13.86 -6.55
N ALA A 32 3.94 13.19 -6.78
CA ALA A 32 2.81 13.77 -7.51
C ALA A 32 2.33 15.08 -6.85
N MET A 33 2.15 15.04 -5.53
CA MET A 33 1.69 16.21 -4.76
C MET A 33 2.71 17.36 -4.76
N LEU A 34 4.01 17.08 -4.59
CA LEU A 34 5.04 18.13 -4.58
C LEU A 34 5.29 18.73 -5.96
N SER A 35 5.23 17.90 -7.00
CA SER A 35 5.57 18.32 -8.36
C SER A 35 4.39 18.94 -9.12
N GLY A 36 3.15 18.70 -8.65
CA GLY A 36 1.94 19.12 -9.35
C GLY A 36 1.66 18.35 -10.64
N TYR A 37 2.46 17.31 -10.97
CA TYR A 37 2.22 16.45 -12.11
C TYR A 37 1.12 15.43 -11.81
N ASP A 38 0.21 15.26 -12.77
CA ASP A 38 -0.79 14.21 -12.73
C ASP A 38 -0.17 12.86 -13.11
N LEU A 39 0.49 12.24 -12.11
CA LEU A 39 1.11 10.93 -12.28
C LEU A 39 0.03 9.84 -12.29
N PRO A 40 0.17 8.75 -13.07
CA PRO A 40 -0.82 7.67 -13.14
C PRO A 40 -1.19 7.04 -11.78
N ILE A 41 -0.36 7.20 -10.76
CA ILE A 41 -0.65 6.78 -9.38
C ILE A 41 -1.93 7.43 -8.83
N THR A 42 -2.19 8.71 -9.15
CA THR A 42 -3.33 9.49 -8.60
C THR A 42 -4.66 8.92 -9.07
N SER A 43 -4.77 8.60 -10.36
CA SER A 43 -5.97 8.02 -10.97
C SER A 43 -6.18 6.54 -10.63
N GLN A 44 -5.12 5.82 -10.25
CA GLN A 44 -5.15 4.38 -9.94
C GLN A 44 -4.96 4.07 -8.45
N LEU A 45 -5.13 5.07 -7.56
CA LEU A 45 -4.89 4.95 -6.13
C LEU A 45 -5.65 3.77 -5.48
N SER A 46 -6.92 3.57 -5.84
CA SER A 46 -7.74 2.48 -5.32
C SER A 46 -7.19 1.10 -5.68
N PHE A 47 -6.63 0.95 -6.88
CA PHE A 47 -5.98 -0.27 -7.33
C PHE A 47 -4.72 -0.56 -6.51
N TRP A 48 -3.86 0.45 -6.32
CA TRP A 48 -2.64 0.32 -5.51
C TRP A 48 -2.94 -0.10 -4.07
N ILE A 49 -3.89 0.57 -3.41
CA ILE A 49 -4.33 0.23 -2.05
C ILE A 49 -4.84 -1.21 -1.99
N THR A 50 -5.67 -1.61 -2.95
CA THR A 50 -6.25 -2.97 -2.99
C THR A 50 -5.17 -4.03 -3.14
N VAL A 51 -4.19 -3.82 -4.03
CA VAL A 51 -3.07 -4.75 -4.24
C VAL A 51 -2.22 -4.89 -2.98
N ILE A 52 -1.90 -3.78 -2.30
CA ILE A 52 -1.13 -3.80 -1.04
C ILE A 52 -1.91 -4.54 0.05
N LEU A 53 -3.21 -4.26 0.19
CA LEU A 53 -4.08 -4.91 1.17
C LEU A 53 -4.17 -6.41 0.92
N ILE A 54 -4.52 -6.85 -0.30
CA ILE A 54 -4.68 -8.27 -0.62
C ILE A 54 -3.37 -9.02 -0.40
N SER A 55 -2.24 -8.48 -0.89
CA SER A 55 -0.93 -9.12 -0.71
C SER A 55 -0.50 -9.19 0.76
N GLY A 56 -0.76 -8.14 1.55
CA GLY A 56 -0.52 -8.11 2.98
C GLY A 56 -1.38 -9.11 3.74
N LEU A 57 -2.67 -9.21 3.40
CA LEU A 57 -3.64 -10.11 4.02
C LEU A 57 -3.30 -11.59 3.73
N ILE A 58 -2.89 -11.90 2.50
CA ILE A 58 -2.41 -13.24 2.14
C ILE A 58 -1.17 -13.60 2.97
N SER A 59 -0.26 -12.64 3.19
CA SER A 59 0.97 -12.86 3.97
C SER A 59 0.71 -13.14 5.46
N LEU A 60 -0.44 -12.71 6.03
CA LEU A 60 -0.82 -13.01 7.43
C LEU A 60 -1.15 -14.48 7.69
N SER A 61 -1.49 -15.24 6.63
CA SER A 61 -1.90 -16.64 6.74
C SER A 61 -0.78 -17.54 7.28
N ASN A 62 0.48 -17.13 7.14
CA ASN A 62 1.64 -17.91 7.58
C ASN A 62 2.40 -17.23 8.73
N ARG A 63 2.70 -17.98 9.80
CA ARG A 63 3.23 -17.47 11.08
C ARG A 63 4.58 -16.75 10.92
N GLN A 64 5.41 -17.20 9.98
CA GLN A 64 6.73 -16.60 9.70
C GLN A 64 6.68 -15.30 8.87
N SER A 65 5.59 -15.07 8.13
CA SER A 65 5.42 -13.87 7.29
C SER A 65 4.45 -12.84 7.88
N ARG A 66 3.81 -13.15 9.00
CA ARG A 66 2.85 -12.25 9.70
C ARG A 66 3.37 -10.85 9.93
N SER A 67 4.63 -10.71 10.35
CA SER A 67 5.23 -9.39 10.56
C SER A 67 5.19 -8.54 9.29
N LEU A 68 5.56 -9.11 8.14
CA LEU A 68 5.50 -8.44 6.84
C LEU A 68 4.05 -8.11 6.43
N GLY A 69 3.13 -9.03 6.69
CA GLY A 69 1.70 -8.79 6.47
C GLY A 69 1.16 -7.62 7.28
N PHE A 70 1.53 -7.50 8.56
CA PHE A 70 1.16 -6.36 9.42
C PHE A 70 1.79 -5.04 8.93
N TRP A 71 3.04 -5.07 8.48
CA TRP A 71 3.68 -3.90 7.88
C TRP A 71 2.96 -3.45 6.61
N GLY A 72 2.65 -4.37 5.71
CA GLY A 72 1.90 -4.07 4.48
C GLY A 72 0.52 -3.48 4.76
N LEU A 73 -0.23 -4.07 5.69
CA LEU A 73 -1.52 -3.55 6.15
C LEU A 73 -1.40 -2.18 6.81
N GLY A 74 -0.40 -1.98 7.67
CA GLY A 74 -0.15 -0.70 8.33
C GLY A 74 0.13 0.40 7.31
N ILE A 75 0.95 0.12 6.29
CA ILE A 75 1.24 1.06 5.21
C ILE A 75 -0.01 1.37 4.39
N ALA A 76 -0.84 0.36 4.07
CA ALA A 76 -2.09 0.59 3.34
C ALA A 76 -3.09 1.45 4.11
N VAL A 77 -3.26 1.19 5.41
CA VAL A 77 -4.12 2.00 6.29
C VAL A 77 -3.59 3.43 6.39
N TYR A 78 -2.28 3.58 6.56
CA TYR A 78 -1.64 4.89 6.57
C TYR A 78 -1.86 5.63 5.24
N LEU A 79 -1.72 4.95 4.10
CA LEU A 79 -1.96 5.55 2.77
C LEU A 79 -3.40 6.07 2.65
N ALA A 80 -4.39 5.27 3.05
CA ALA A 80 -5.79 5.65 3.04
C ALA A 80 -6.07 6.86 3.95
N PHE A 81 -5.51 6.85 5.16
CA PHE A 81 -5.61 7.98 6.10
C PHE A 81 -4.97 9.25 5.52
N PHE A 82 -3.78 9.13 4.96
CA PHE A 82 -3.05 10.25 4.36
C PHE A 82 -3.84 10.90 3.21
N ILE A 83 -4.45 10.08 2.34
CA ILE A 83 -5.31 10.57 1.25
C ILE A 83 -6.54 11.30 1.82
N ALA A 84 -7.19 10.74 2.85
CA ALA A 84 -8.33 11.39 3.47
C ALA A 84 -7.96 12.76 4.06
N VAL A 85 -6.80 12.86 4.72
CA VAL A 85 -6.29 14.12 5.28
C VAL A 85 -6.02 15.15 4.16
N ILE A 86 -5.32 14.76 3.09
CA ILE A 86 -5.06 15.65 1.95
C ILE A 86 -6.37 16.11 1.30
N PHE A 87 -7.32 15.20 1.12
CA PHE A 87 -8.61 15.51 0.52
C PHE A 87 -9.39 16.52 1.38
N ILE A 88 -9.45 16.32 2.69
CA ILE A 88 -10.10 17.26 3.63
C ILE A 88 -9.40 18.62 3.61
N LEU A 89 -8.07 18.65 3.65
CA LEU A 89 -7.29 19.90 3.55
C LEU A 89 -7.56 20.63 2.24
N GLY A 90 -7.57 19.90 1.12
CA GLY A 90 -7.91 20.45 -0.20
C GLY A 90 -9.31 21.07 -0.19
N TRP A 91 -10.30 20.38 0.39
CA TRP A 91 -11.66 20.89 0.53
C TRP A 91 -11.73 22.14 1.42
N ILE A 92 -10.95 22.20 2.51
CA ILE A 92 -10.93 23.39 3.39
C ILE A 92 -10.37 24.62 2.65
N ILE A 93 -9.31 24.44 1.86
CA ILE A 93 -8.65 25.54 1.14
C ILE A 93 -9.48 25.98 -0.06
N VAL A 94 -9.97 25.02 -0.86
CA VAL A 94 -10.84 25.25 -2.01
C VAL A 94 -12.11 24.42 -1.79
N PRO A 95 -13.14 25.00 -1.15
CA PRO A 95 -14.40 24.30 -0.98
C PRO A 95 -15.08 24.14 -2.34
N PHE A 96 -15.41 22.89 -2.69
CA PHE A 96 -15.94 22.47 -4.00
C PHE A 96 -14.96 22.63 -5.18
N PRO A 97 -13.82 21.89 -5.18
CA PRO A 97 -12.97 21.74 -6.35
C PRO A 97 -13.55 20.76 -7.37
#